data_AF-A0A150X2G5-F1
#
_entry.id   AF-A0A150X2G5-F1
#
_cell.length_a   1.000
_cell.length_b   1.000
_cell.length_c   1.000
_cell.angle_alpha   90.00
_cell.angle_beta   90.00
_cell.angle_gamma   90.00
#
_symmetry.space_group_name_H-M   'P 1'
#
loop_
_entity.id
_entity.type
_entity.pdbx_description
1 polymer ?
#
loop_
_entity_poly.entity_id
_entity_poly.type
_entity_poly.pdbx_seq_one_letter_code
_entity_poly.pdbx_strand_id
1 'polypeptide(L)'
;MNSNERFLYQHRILKLSENKLEQWNRNEEVDKLIFAAENGMFNIRLKCIEFLSGRIAEHDVKNLLTSMISDDVEAVSEATMKVLEQSATSELLELIKRTRKHWKIKRKKRPANSYITNVQFGDTGKARPSERLMSRLRDQQRTNQPPYGF
;
A
#
# COMPACT_ATOMS: atom_id res chain seq x y z
N MET A 1 21.35 1.07 16.53
CA MET A 1 20.99 -0.28 16.03
C MET A 1 22.27 -0.93 15.56
N ASN A 2 22.52 -2.21 15.85
CA ASN A 2 23.78 -2.82 15.41
C ASN A 2 23.75 -3.12 13.89
N SER A 3 24.93 -3.34 13.29
CA SER A 3 25.07 -3.53 11.84
C SER A 3 24.26 -4.73 11.32
N ASN A 4 24.28 -5.84 12.05
CA ASN A 4 23.56 -7.07 11.69
C ASN A 4 22.04 -6.84 11.68
N GLU A 5 21.50 -6.17 12.69
CA GLU A 5 20.08 -5.86 12.79
C GLU A 5 19.65 -4.91 11.68
N ARG A 6 20.47 -3.91 11.34
CA ARG A 6 20.25 -3.01 10.20
C ARG A 6 20.13 -3.80 8.90
N PHE A 7 21.07 -4.69 8.65
CA PHE A 7 21.09 -5.55 7.47
C PHE A 7 19.82 -6.41 7.37
N LEU A 8 19.43 -7.07 8.47
CA LEU A 8 18.23 -7.92 8.49
C LEU A 8 16.94 -7.15 8.19
N TYR A 9 16.82 -5.91 8.65
CA TYR A 9 15.66 -5.07 8.33
C TYR A 9 15.69 -4.56 6.88
N GLN A 10 16.84 -4.12 6.37
CA GLN A 10 16.99 -3.67 4.98
C GLN A 10 16.61 -4.76 3.98
N HIS A 11 17.03 -6.00 4.25
CA HIS A 11 16.70 -7.16 3.42
C HIS A 11 15.34 -7.79 3.73
N ARG A 12 14.51 -7.15 4.57
CA ARG A 12 13.16 -7.60 4.97
C ARG A 12 13.13 -9.01 5.58
N ILE A 13 14.26 -9.48 6.12
CA ILE A 13 14.36 -10.74 6.86
C ILE A 13 13.66 -10.58 8.21
N LEU A 14 13.89 -9.45 8.88
CA LEU A 14 13.12 -9.02 10.04
C LEU A 14 12.10 -7.94 9.63
N LYS A 15 10.95 -7.96 10.30
CA LYS A 15 9.89 -6.96 10.12
C LYS A 15 9.86 -5.99 11.29
N LEU A 16 9.80 -4.71 10.99
CA LEU A 16 9.56 -3.68 11.99
C LEU A 16 8.12 -3.83 12.49
N SER A 17 7.96 -3.81 13.81
CA SER A 17 6.66 -3.85 14.48
C SER A 17 6.34 -2.49 15.08
N GLU A 18 5.07 -2.14 15.15
CA GLU A 18 4.62 -0.89 15.74
C GLU A 18 5.06 -0.70 17.20
N ASN A 19 5.00 -1.74 18.03
CA ASN A 19 5.46 -1.68 19.43
C ASN A 19 6.93 -1.25 19.54
N LYS A 20 7.75 -1.69 18.59
CA LYS A 20 9.18 -1.35 18.54
C LYS A 20 9.39 0.10 18.14
N LEU A 21 8.59 0.61 17.20
CA LEU A 21 8.59 2.04 16.85
C LEU A 21 8.17 2.90 18.04
N GLU A 22 7.14 2.49 18.77
CA GLU A 22 6.68 3.21 19.96
C GLU A 22 7.76 3.26 21.03
N GLN A 23 8.46 2.15 21.27
CA GLN A 23 9.60 2.11 22.19
C GLN A 23 10.70 3.07 21.74
N TRP A 24 11.08 3.05 20.46
CA TRP A 24 12.08 3.98 19.91
C TRP A 24 11.64 5.45 20.03
N ASN A 25 10.35 5.74 19.81
CA ASN A 25 9.84 7.08 19.96
C ASN A 25 9.87 7.57 21.42
N ARG A 26 9.49 6.70 22.37
CA ARG A 26 9.57 7.00 23.82
C ARG A 26 10.99 7.20 24.30
N ASN A 27 11.95 6.45 23.73
CA ASN A 27 13.36 6.57 24.04
C ASN A 27 14.08 7.66 23.22
N GLU A 28 13.33 8.44 22.41
CA GLU A 28 13.86 9.51 21.56
C GLU A 28 14.96 9.04 20.59
N GLU A 29 14.90 7.80 20.13
CA GLU A 29 15.87 7.21 19.21
C GLU A 29 15.57 7.61 17.76
N VAL A 30 15.76 8.89 17.44
CA VAL A 30 15.40 9.50 16.15
C VAL A 30 16.05 8.77 14.97
N ASP A 31 17.34 8.45 15.03
CA ASP A 31 18.05 7.72 13.97
C ASP A 31 17.38 6.40 13.57
N LYS A 32 16.80 5.69 14.56
CA LYS A 32 16.11 4.42 14.31
C LYS A 32 14.76 4.64 13.65
N LEU A 33 14.07 5.73 14.00
CA LEU A 33 12.83 6.15 13.35
C LEU A 33 13.08 6.60 11.91
N ILE A 34 14.17 7.35 11.66
CA ILE A 34 14.61 7.72 10.30
C ILE A 34 14.86 6.45 9.48
N PHE A 35 15.67 5.52 10.01
CA PHE A 35 15.94 4.25 9.35
C PHE A 35 14.66 3.46 9.04
N ALA A 36 13.70 3.43 9.97
CA ALA A 36 12.42 2.76 9.79
C ALA A 36 11.53 3.44 8.75
N ALA A 37 11.55 4.76 8.65
CA ALA A 37 10.82 5.50 7.64
C ALA A 37 11.37 5.24 6.23
N GLU A 38 12.68 5.02 6.07
CA GLU A 38 13.29 4.70 4.79
C GLU A 38 13.04 3.25 4.34
N ASN A 39 13.15 2.30 5.28
CA ASN A 39 13.22 0.86 4.95
C ASN A 39 11.93 0.10 5.32
N GLY A 40 11.03 0.72 6.06
CA GLY A 40 9.81 0.11 6.55
C GLY A 40 8.76 -0.18 5.47
N MET A 41 7.82 -1.08 5.78
CA MET A 41 6.60 -1.21 5.00
C MET A 41 5.71 0.03 5.17
N PHE A 42 4.72 0.21 4.28
CA PHE A 42 3.93 1.45 4.25
C PHE A 42 3.32 1.87 5.61
N ASN A 43 2.78 0.93 6.41
CA ASN A 43 2.25 1.22 7.76
C ASN A 43 3.32 1.76 8.70
N ILE A 44 4.51 1.16 8.67
CA ILE A 44 5.66 1.57 9.49
C ILE A 44 6.12 2.97 9.07
N ARG A 45 6.20 3.23 7.75
CA ARG A 45 6.56 4.56 7.23
C ARG A 45 5.56 5.64 7.65
N LEU A 46 4.26 5.35 7.55
CA LEU A 46 3.19 6.26 8.01
C LEU A 46 3.34 6.59 9.50
N LYS A 47 3.53 5.58 10.35
CA LYS A 47 3.67 5.78 11.79
C LYS A 47 4.96 6.53 12.14
N CYS A 48 6.04 6.31 11.39
CA CYS A 48 7.28 7.08 11.56
C CYS A 48 7.09 8.55 11.19
N ILE A 49 6.34 8.87 10.12
CA ILE A 49 6.03 10.25 9.75
C ILE A 49 5.27 10.95 10.89
N GLU A 50 4.31 10.27 11.51
CA GLU A 50 3.58 10.79 12.68
C GLU A 50 4.51 11.06 13.86
N PHE A 51 5.42 10.15 14.19
CA PHE A 51 6.39 10.35 15.28
C PHE A 51 7.42 11.44 14.98
N LEU A 52 7.79 11.60 13.72
CA LEU A 52 8.78 12.59 13.27
C LEU A 52 8.17 13.98 13.02
N SER A 53 6.85 14.12 12.95
CA SER A 53 6.21 15.41 12.69
C SER A 53 6.47 16.45 13.78
N GLY A 54 6.66 16.02 15.03
CA GLY A 54 7.04 16.90 16.14
C GLY A 54 8.51 17.36 16.09
N ARG A 55 9.34 16.74 15.25
CA ARG A 55 10.80 16.91 15.20
C ARG A 55 11.30 17.52 13.88
N ILE A 56 10.43 18.21 13.13
CA ILE A 56 10.78 18.81 11.83
C ILE A 56 11.91 19.84 11.92
N ALA A 57 12.14 20.45 13.09
CA ALA A 57 13.25 21.38 13.30
C ALA A 57 14.63 20.72 13.15
N GLU A 58 14.72 19.40 13.34
CA GLU A 58 15.95 18.64 13.13
C GLU A 58 16.23 18.51 11.62
N HIS A 59 17.45 18.86 11.23
CA HIS A 59 17.86 18.91 9.82
C HIS A 59 17.69 17.57 9.11
N ASP A 60 18.08 16.47 9.77
CA ASP A 60 18.03 15.14 9.17
C ASP A 60 16.59 14.64 8.99
N VAL A 61 15.71 14.97 9.94
CA VAL A 61 14.28 14.70 9.85
C VAL A 61 13.65 15.49 8.70
N LYS A 62 13.99 16.77 8.56
CA LYS A 62 13.48 17.62 7.47
C LYS A 62 13.91 17.12 6.09
N ASN A 63 15.17 16.70 5.95
CA ASN A 63 15.70 16.15 4.70
C ASN A 63 15.01 14.84 4.33
N LEU A 64 14.85 13.94 5.30
CA LEU A 64 14.11 12.71 5.13
C LEU A 64 12.68 12.97 4.65
N LEU A 65 11.92 13.78 5.40
CA LEU A 65 10.53 14.09 5.04
C LEU A 65 10.46 14.74 3.65
N THR A 66 11.39 15.63 3.31
CA THR A 66 11.43 16.24 1.97
C THR A 66 11.60 15.19 0.87
N SER A 67 12.45 14.18 1.08
CA SER A 67 12.62 13.06 0.15
C SER A 67 11.34 12.20 0.04
N MET A 68 10.65 11.99 1.17
CA MET A 68 9.42 11.19 1.27
C MET A 68 8.19 11.86 0.65
N ILE A 69 8.28 13.14 0.24
CA ILE A 69 7.23 13.75 -0.61
C ILE A 69 7.03 12.90 -1.88
N SER A 70 8.12 12.34 -2.42
CA SER A 70 8.10 11.55 -3.66
C SER A 70 8.00 10.04 -3.40
N ASP A 71 7.52 9.63 -2.22
CA ASP A 71 7.36 8.22 -1.87
C ASP A 71 6.50 7.46 -2.89
N ASP A 72 6.78 6.18 -3.08
CA ASP A 72 6.09 5.32 -4.04
C ASP A 72 4.62 5.05 -3.64
N VAL A 73 4.30 5.19 -2.36
CA VAL A 73 2.97 5.03 -1.79
C VAL A 73 2.32 6.39 -1.58
N GLU A 74 1.17 6.58 -2.22
CA GLU A 74 0.42 7.83 -2.21
C GLU A 74 0.05 8.31 -0.80
N ALA A 75 -0.42 7.41 0.07
CA ALA A 75 -0.80 7.75 1.43
C ALA A 75 0.39 8.25 2.26
N VAL A 76 1.57 7.66 2.07
CA VAL A 76 2.81 8.07 2.74
C VAL A 76 3.21 9.47 2.24
N SER A 77 3.24 9.65 0.93
CA SER A 77 3.51 10.96 0.29
C SER A 77 2.54 12.04 0.79
N GLU A 78 1.23 11.77 0.85
CA GLU A 78 0.23 12.71 1.35
C GLU A 78 0.41 13.06 2.83
N ALA A 79 0.70 12.08 3.68
CA ALA A 79 0.97 12.31 5.10
C ALA A 79 2.20 13.21 5.28
N THR A 80 3.28 12.91 4.57
CA THR A 80 4.51 13.71 4.59
C THR A 80 4.26 15.15 4.12
N MET A 81 3.51 15.34 3.03
CA MET A 81 3.17 16.69 2.55
C MET A 81 2.41 17.50 3.59
N LYS A 82 1.45 16.90 4.31
CA LYS A 82 0.70 17.59 5.37
C LYS A 82 1.60 18.05 6.52
N VAL A 83 2.56 17.21 6.91
CA VAL A 83 3.53 17.52 7.96
C VAL A 83 4.41 18.69 7.52
N LEU A 84 4.91 18.67 6.29
CA LEU A 84 5.79 19.72 5.77
C LEU A 84 5.08 21.05 5.48
N GLU A 85 3.79 21.06 5.16
CA GLU A 85 3.02 22.30 4.94
C GLU A 85 3.07 23.27 6.12
N GLN A 86 3.20 22.75 7.35
CA GLN A 86 3.28 23.57 8.57
C GLN A 86 4.60 24.33 8.70
N SER A 87 5.64 23.91 7.98
CA SER A 87 7.01 24.45 8.08
C SER A 87 7.57 24.87 6.71
N ALA A 88 6.69 25.00 5.71
CA ALA A 88 7.10 25.09 4.32
C ALA A 88 7.63 26.48 3.94
N THR A 89 8.79 26.47 3.27
CA THR A 89 9.28 27.60 2.48
C THR A 89 8.52 27.69 1.14
N SER A 90 8.63 28.81 0.43
CA SER A 90 7.98 29.01 -0.88
C SER A 90 8.32 27.90 -1.90
N GLU A 91 9.58 27.48 -1.95
CA GLU A 91 10.06 26.40 -2.82
C GLU A 91 9.43 25.04 -2.46
N LEU A 92 9.32 24.73 -1.16
CA LEU A 92 8.71 23.49 -0.69
C LEU A 92 7.22 23.45 -1.01
N LEU A 93 6.52 24.59 -0.90
CA LEU A 93 5.12 24.71 -1.29
C LEU A 93 4.92 24.45 -2.79
N GLU A 94 5.84 24.93 -3.64
CA GLU A 94 5.79 24.60 -5.07
C GLU A 94 5.98 23.10 -5.32
N LEU A 95 6.95 22.49 -4.64
CA LEU A 95 7.20 21.05 -4.75
C LEU A 95 5.95 20.25 -4.34
N ILE A 96 5.34 20.58 -3.21
CA ILE A 96 4.10 19.96 -2.72
C ILE A 96 2.96 20.10 -3.75
N LYS A 97 2.77 21.29 -4.32
CA LYS A 97 1.76 21.53 -5.37
C LYS A 97 2.00 20.66 -6.62
N ARG A 98 3.25 20.56 -7.07
CA ARG A 98 3.64 19.73 -8.22
C ARG A 98 3.37 18.25 -7.94
N THR A 99 3.75 17.75 -6.77
CA THR A 99 3.53 16.35 -6.36
C THR A 99 2.03 16.02 -6.23
N ARG A 100 1.22 16.90 -5.64
CA ARG A 100 -0.24 16.75 -5.60
C ARG A 100 -0.85 16.64 -7.00
N LYS A 101 -0.39 17.47 -7.94
CA LYS A 101 -0.82 17.41 -9.35
C LYS A 101 -0.42 16.07 -9.99
N HIS A 102 0.79 15.58 -9.72
CA HIS A 102 1.25 14.28 -10.20
C HIS A 102 0.35 13.14 -9.72
N TRP A 103 0.05 13.07 -8.42
CA TRP A 103 -0.85 12.06 -7.86
C TRP A 103 -2.26 12.14 -8.43
N LYS A 104 -2.80 13.36 -8.61
CA LYS A 104 -4.11 13.56 -9.27
C LYS A 104 -4.14 13.00 -10.70
N ILE A 105 -3.05 13.17 -11.46
CA ILE A 105 -2.93 12.60 -12.81
C ILE A 105 -2.82 11.07 -12.75
N LYS A 106 -2.01 10.53 -11.82
CA LYS A 106 -1.84 9.09 -11.63
C LYS A 106 -3.15 8.40 -11.24
N ARG A 107 -3.99 9.02 -10.38
CA ARG A 107 -5.36 8.56 -10.06
C ARG A 107 -6.26 8.50 -11.30
N LYS A 108 -6.20 9.50 -12.17
CA LYS A 108 -6.99 9.53 -13.43
C LYS A 108 -6.52 8.49 -14.46
N LYS A 109 -5.22 8.17 -14.45
CA LYS A 109 -4.61 7.19 -15.36
C LYS A 109 -4.71 5.74 -14.87
N ARG A 110 -4.86 5.52 -13.57
CA ARG A 110 -5.29 4.20 -13.07
C ARG A 110 -6.64 3.96 -13.74
N PRO A 111 -6.80 2.92 -14.59
CA PRO A 111 -8.14 2.52 -14.98
C PRO A 111 -8.88 2.37 -13.65
N ALA A 112 -10.01 3.08 -13.50
CA ALA A 112 -10.90 2.84 -12.37
C ALA A 112 -10.94 1.34 -12.23
N ASN A 113 -10.44 0.80 -11.10
CA ASN A 113 -10.41 -0.64 -10.87
C ASN A 113 -11.73 -1.14 -11.39
N SER A 114 -11.67 -1.87 -12.51
CA SER A 114 -12.82 -2.55 -13.05
C SER A 114 -13.26 -3.39 -11.89
N TYR A 115 -14.29 -2.94 -11.19
CA TYR A 115 -15.02 -3.74 -10.25
C TYR A 115 -15.55 -4.89 -11.10
N ILE A 116 -14.73 -5.93 -11.26
CA ILE A 116 -15.17 -7.26 -11.63
C ILE A 116 -15.81 -7.82 -10.36
N THR A 117 -16.90 -7.18 -9.96
CA THR A 117 -17.87 -7.64 -8.97
C THR A 117 -19.15 -6.93 -9.38
N ASN A 118 -20.04 -7.70 -9.99
CA ASN A 118 -21.28 -7.29 -10.65
C ASN A 118 -21.12 -6.84 -12.11
N VAL A 119 -20.45 -7.66 -12.94
CA VAL A 119 -21.12 -8.01 -14.19
C VAL A 119 -22.40 -8.71 -13.76
N GLN A 120 -23.49 -7.93 -13.62
CA GLN A 120 -24.80 -8.47 -13.93
C GLN A 120 -24.60 -9.10 -15.31
N PHE A 121 -24.46 -10.43 -15.33
CA PHE A 121 -24.80 -11.20 -16.51
C PHE A 121 -26.28 -10.89 -16.73
N GLY A 122 -26.55 -9.74 -17.36
CA GLY A 122 -27.83 -9.49 -17.98
C GLY A 122 -28.01 -10.68 -18.90
N ASP A 123 -29.04 -11.46 -18.58
CA ASP A 123 -29.94 -12.23 -19.42
C ASP A 123 -29.53 -12.49 -20.90
N THR A 124 -28.25 -12.75 -21.14
CA THR A 124 -27.84 -13.49 -22.30
C THR A 124 -28.18 -14.92 -21.89
N GLY A 125 -29.24 -15.49 -22.48
CA GLY A 125 -29.74 -16.85 -22.25
C GLY A 125 -28.75 -17.97 -22.61
N LYS A 126 -27.46 -17.73 -22.36
CA LYS A 126 -26.33 -18.61 -22.54
C LYS A 126 -25.92 -19.08 -21.15
N ALA A 127 -26.28 -20.33 -20.84
CA ALA A 127 -25.92 -21.02 -19.61
C ALA A 127 -24.45 -20.79 -19.23
N ARG A 128 -24.18 -20.58 -17.94
CA ARG A 128 -22.83 -20.35 -17.40
C ARG A 128 -21.93 -21.55 -17.73
N PRO A 129 -20.61 -21.38 -17.84
CA PRO A 129 -19.69 -22.49 -18.12
C PRO A 129 -19.85 -23.67 -17.14
N SER A 130 -20.12 -23.40 -15.86
CA SER A 130 -20.41 -24.41 -14.85
C SER A 130 -21.70 -25.16 -15.12
N GLU A 131 -22.76 -24.48 -15.55
CA GLU A 131 -24.05 -25.10 -15.91
C GLU A 131 -23.91 -25.96 -17.17
N ARG A 132 -23.14 -25.51 -18.17
CA ARG A 132 -22.83 -26.31 -19.36
C ARG A 132 -22.05 -27.58 -19.03
N LEU A 133 -21.10 -27.49 -18.11
CA LEU A 133 -20.35 -28.66 -17.64
C LEU A 133 -21.25 -29.65 -16.90
N MET A 134 -22.11 -29.16 -15.99
CA MET A 134 -23.05 -30.00 -15.25
C MET A 134 -24.10 -30.65 -16.16
N SER A 135 -24.57 -29.95 -17.20
CA SER A 135 -25.45 -30.53 -18.23
C SER A 135 -24.75 -31.67 -18.97
N ARG A 136 -23.52 -31.45 -19.45
CA ARG A 136 -22.74 -32.49 -20.15
C ARG A 136 -22.48 -33.71 -19.27
N LEU A 137 -22.20 -33.51 -17.98
CA LEU A 137 -22.00 -34.62 -17.04
C LEU A 137 -23.30 -35.42 -16.81
N ARG A 138 -24.46 -34.76 -16.72
CA ARG A 138 -25.76 -35.45 -16.63
C ARG A 138 -26.08 -36.21 -17.91
N ASP A 139 -25.82 -35.63 -19.07
CA ASP A 139 -26.06 -36.28 -20.35
C ASP A 139 -25.17 -37.52 -20.50
N GLN A 140 -23.89 -37.44 -20.13
CA GLN A 140 -22.99 -38.61 -20.07
C GLN A 140 -23.47 -39.69 -19.09
N GLN A 141 -23.98 -39.30 -17.93
CA GLN A 141 -24.52 -40.27 -16.97
C GLN A 141 -25.78 -40.95 -17.51
N ARG A 142 -26.64 -40.23 -18.24
CA ARG A 142 -27.84 -40.80 -18.87
C ARG A 142 -27.51 -41.73 -20.03
N THR A 143 -26.53 -41.39 -20.87
CA THR A 143 -26.10 -42.27 -21.97
C THR A 143 -25.40 -43.54 -21.47
N ASN A 144 -24.82 -43.48 -20.27
CA ASN A 144 -24.13 -44.62 -19.66
C ASN A 144 -25.02 -45.40 -18.67
N GLN A 145 -26.32 -45.10 -18.58
CA GLN A 145 -27.25 -45.93 -17.81
C GLN A 145 -27.60 -47.19 -18.61
N PRO A 146 -27.39 -48.40 -18.06
CA PRO A 146 -27.81 -49.62 -18.71
C PRO A 146 -29.35 -49.64 -18.84
N PRO A 147 -29.92 -50.25 -19.89
CA PRO A 147 -31.36 -50.22 -20.19
C PRO A 147 -32.25 -50.99 -19.21
N TYR A 148 -31.74 -51.36 -18.02
CA TYR A 148 -32.46 -52.09 -17.00
C TYR A 148 -32.27 -51.40 -15.65
N GLY A 149 -33.20 -50.53 -15.29
CA GLY A 149 -33.49 -50.21 -13.90
C GLY A 149 -34.45 -51.26 -13.35
N PHE A 150 -34.08 -51.91 -12.25
CA PHE A 150 -35.03 -52.58 -11.36
C PHE A 150 -35.79 -51.52 -10.54
#